data_AF-A0A9E3LJM9-F1
#
_entry.id   AF-A0A9E3LJM9-F1
#
_cell.length_a   1.000
_cell.length_b   1.000
_cell.length_c   1.000
_cell.angle_alpha   90.00
_cell.angle_beta   90.00
_cell.angle_gamma   90.00
#
_symmetry.space_group_name_H-M   'P 1'
#
loop_
_entity.id
_entity.type
_entity.pdbx_description
1 polymer ?
#
loop_
_entity_poly.entity_id
_entity_poly.type
_entity_poly.pdbx_seq_one_letter_code
_entity_poly.pdbx_strand_id
1 'polypeptide(L)'
;WGAAAVGRACGEDRLIAFDMGGTSTDVTLIEGGRPQVTAEGAIDGLPFAVTTTDIHTVGAGGGSIAWRDAGGALRVGPRSAGAVPGPACYGRGGTEPTVTDANVLLGHLDPGTQLGGEMAMEPSRARSAVASLAEELGLGALGTAAGILRVVEAQMAKALRVVSVEQGHDPRDFTLVPFGGAGPLHQGALARELGCRRVLVPPNAGVLSAVGLLSAPVTVDGVRTSLVGSADADPEVLGRIWDELEDEARALVLDQGSSVEHVARGADLRYRGQAFELTVGVGAGSSPTLPDGGDVDAMVAAFHDAHRERYGYDQPEEAVEIVNLRVRVEGPTPSIPLVPVAAGSGASSAVVGTRTVVVDGGERECELYDRSRLGAGDTFDGPAIVVGLDATCWVEPWQGVTVDPLGALVMEEVSS
;
A
#
# COMPACT_ATOMS: atom_id res chain seq x y z
N TRP A 1 7.23 4.40 1.54
CA TRP A 1 8.66 4.30 1.94
C TRP A 1 8.98 3.10 2.84
N GLY A 2 8.20 2.80 3.89
CA GLY A 2 8.52 1.67 4.79
C GLY A 2 8.55 0.31 4.07
N ALA A 3 7.51 0.03 3.28
CA ALA A 3 7.46 -1.15 2.41
C ALA A 3 8.66 -1.21 1.43
N ALA A 4 9.04 -0.08 0.83
CA ALA A 4 10.20 -0.02 -0.07
C ALA A 4 11.52 -0.35 0.64
N ALA A 5 11.73 0.16 1.86
CA ALA A 5 12.93 -0.11 2.64
C ALA A 5 13.05 -1.59 3.01
N VAL A 6 11.95 -2.20 3.48
CA VAL A 6 11.92 -3.62 3.82
C VAL A 6 12.07 -4.49 2.58
N GLY A 7 11.35 -4.18 1.49
CA GLY A 7 11.46 -4.90 0.23
C GLY A 7 12.88 -4.93 -0.28
N ARG A 8 13.54 -3.76 -0.41
CA ARG A 8 14.94 -3.69 -0.88
C ARG A 8 15.89 -4.53 -0.02
N ALA A 9 15.69 -4.50 1.29
CA ALA A 9 16.50 -5.27 2.22
C ALA A 9 16.27 -6.79 2.11
N CYS A 10 15.09 -7.21 1.65
CA CYS A 10 14.75 -8.59 1.31
C CYS A 10 15.02 -8.93 -0.16
N GLY A 11 15.63 -8.03 -0.94
CA GLY A 11 15.96 -8.23 -2.35
C GLY A 11 14.81 -8.01 -3.34
N GLU A 12 13.75 -7.31 -2.94
CA GLU A 12 12.54 -7.04 -3.73
C GLU A 12 12.40 -5.53 -3.99
N ASP A 13 12.19 -5.12 -5.24
CA ASP A 13 12.10 -3.71 -5.62
C ASP A 13 10.83 -3.34 -6.41
N ARG A 14 10.02 -4.35 -6.77
CA ARG A 14 8.70 -4.21 -7.39
C ARG A 14 7.64 -4.70 -6.40
N LEU A 15 6.98 -3.77 -5.72
CA LEU A 15 6.05 -4.06 -4.63
C LEU A 15 4.69 -3.41 -4.84
N ILE A 16 3.64 -4.08 -4.37
CA ILE A 16 2.34 -3.45 -4.14
C ILE A 16 2.19 -3.32 -2.63
N ALA A 17 2.23 -2.09 -2.12
CA ALA A 17 2.10 -1.81 -0.70
C ALA A 17 0.60 -1.70 -0.34
N PHE A 18 0.18 -2.38 0.73
CA PHE A 18 -1.20 -2.45 1.20
C PHE A 18 -1.25 -2.17 2.71
N ASP A 19 -1.60 -0.96 3.11
CA ASP A 19 -1.81 -0.57 4.52
C ASP A 19 -3.28 -0.74 4.87
N MET A 20 -3.62 -1.60 5.82
CA MET A 20 -4.99 -1.66 6.35
C MET A 20 -5.00 -1.40 7.85
N GLY A 21 -5.71 -0.32 8.21
CA GLY A 21 -5.98 0.07 9.59
C GLY A 21 -7.40 -0.27 10.02
N GLY A 22 -7.87 0.44 11.05
CA GLY A 22 -9.23 0.29 11.58
C GLY A 22 -10.33 0.96 10.75
N THR A 23 -9.99 1.89 9.84
CA THR A 23 -11.00 2.72 9.14
C THR A 23 -10.86 2.67 7.63
N SER A 24 -9.62 2.69 7.14
CA SER A 24 -9.29 2.77 5.73
C SER A 24 -8.21 1.78 5.37
N THR A 25 -8.04 1.63 4.06
CA THR A 25 -6.90 0.97 3.44
C THR A 25 -6.25 1.95 2.47
N ASP A 26 -4.93 2.03 2.50
CA ASP A 26 -4.12 2.82 1.58
C ASP A 26 -3.25 1.90 0.73
N VAL A 27 -3.27 2.08 -0.59
CA VAL A 27 -2.50 1.25 -1.52
C VAL A 27 -1.62 2.11 -2.42
N THR A 28 -0.43 1.62 -2.72
CA THR A 28 0.52 2.31 -3.62
C THR A 28 1.44 1.30 -4.30
N LEU A 29 1.88 1.63 -5.51
CA LEU A 29 2.86 0.86 -6.27
C LEU A 29 4.28 1.36 -5.95
N ILE A 30 5.22 0.42 -5.85
CA ILE A 30 6.64 0.68 -5.66
C ILE A 30 7.38 -0.03 -6.80
N GLU A 31 8.21 0.71 -7.54
CA GLU A 31 9.02 0.16 -8.62
C GLU A 31 10.45 0.69 -8.52
N GLY A 32 11.44 -0.16 -8.81
CA GLY A 32 12.85 0.18 -8.57
C GLY A 32 13.13 0.54 -7.10
N GLY A 33 12.32 0.01 -6.17
CA GLY A 33 12.40 0.29 -4.75
C GLY A 33 11.98 1.70 -4.39
N ARG A 34 11.21 2.41 -5.22
CA ARG A 34 10.71 3.77 -4.95
C ARG A 34 9.19 3.83 -5.10
N PRO A 35 8.47 4.47 -4.17
CA PRO A 35 7.04 4.72 -4.35
C PRO A 35 6.79 5.59 -5.58
N GLN A 36 5.73 5.28 -6.33
CA GLN A 36 5.27 6.13 -7.43
C GLN A 36 4.76 7.47 -6.92
N VAL A 37 4.88 8.51 -7.75
CA VAL A 37 4.43 9.86 -7.43
C VAL A 37 3.45 10.36 -8.50
N THR A 38 2.52 11.21 -8.08
CA THR A 38 1.56 11.88 -8.97
C THR A 38 1.56 13.38 -8.67
N ALA A 39 1.34 14.19 -9.70
CA ALA A 39 1.12 15.62 -9.57
C ALA A 39 -0.38 15.98 -9.51
N GLU A 40 -1.27 15.00 -9.67
CA GLU A 40 -2.71 15.15 -9.63
C GLU A 40 -3.31 14.31 -8.50
N GLY A 41 -4.22 14.89 -7.73
CA GLY A 41 -4.95 14.18 -6.69
C GLY A 41 -6.20 14.91 -6.25
N ALA A 42 -6.99 14.29 -5.37
CA ALA A 42 -8.13 14.93 -4.73
C ALA A 42 -8.25 14.52 -3.26
N ILE A 43 -8.62 15.47 -2.40
CA ILE A 43 -8.95 15.25 -0.99
C ILE A 43 -10.40 15.69 -0.79
N ASP A 44 -11.26 14.80 -0.32
CA ASP A 44 -12.69 15.07 -0.13
C ASP A 44 -13.38 15.61 -1.40
N GLY A 45 -12.98 15.07 -2.56
CA GLY A 45 -13.45 15.52 -3.88
C GLY A 45 -12.90 16.87 -4.36
N LEU A 46 -12.03 17.53 -3.58
CA LEU A 46 -11.36 18.77 -3.95
C LEU A 46 -10.03 18.45 -4.63
N PRO A 47 -9.85 18.80 -5.91
CA PRO A 47 -8.61 18.52 -6.62
C PRO A 47 -7.46 19.39 -6.10
N PHE A 48 -6.26 18.83 -6.10
CA PHE A 48 -5.02 19.55 -5.84
C PHE A 48 -3.94 19.15 -6.87
N ALA A 49 -3.03 20.08 -7.14
CA ALA A 49 -1.96 19.93 -8.13
C ALA A 49 -0.58 20.06 -7.47
N VAL A 50 -0.30 19.16 -6.52
CA VAL A 50 0.96 19.12 -5.76
C VAL A 50 1.53 17.72 -5.90
N THR A 51 2.84 17.62 -6.16
CA THR A 51 3.53 16.33 -6.23
C THR A 51 3.41 15.60 -4.89
N THR A 52 2.82 14.40 -4.93
CA THR A 52 2.61 13.55 -3.77
C THR A 52 2.93 12.10 -4.13
N THR A 53 3.08 11.24 -3.12
CA THR A 53 3.06 9.78 -3.35
C THR A 53 1.69 9.41 -3.92
N ASP A 54 1.69 8.58 -4.97
CA ASP A 54 0.46 8.07 -5.59
C ASP A 54 -0.14 6.99 -4.69
N ILE A 55 -1.04 7.44 -3.80
CA ILE A 55 -1.75 6.61 -2.84
C ILE A 55 -3.22 6.62 -3.21
N HIS A 56 -3.77 5.42 -3.38
CA HIS A 56 -5.21 5.25 -3.51
C HIS A 56 -5.80 4.76 -2.18
N THR A 57 -6.69 5.56 -1.60
CA THR A 57 -7.35 5.25 -0.33
C THR A 57 -8.75 4.72 -0.57
N VAL A 58 -9.11 3.63 0.12
CA VAL A 58 -10.47 3.09 0.15
C VAL A 58 -11.00 3.01 1.59
N GLY A 59 -12.29 3.32 1.76
CA GLY A 59 -13.02 3.23 3.04
C GLY A 59 -13.31 1.79 3.47
N ALA A 60 -12.27 0.98 3.58
CA ALA A 60 -12.32 -0.42 3.94
C ALA A 60 -11.22 -0.69 4.99
N GLY A 61 -11.60 -0.99 6.22
CA GLY A 61 -10.70 -1.25 7.34
C GLY A 61 -11.32 -2.22 8.33
N GLY A 62 -10.61 -2.55 9.42
CA GLY A 62 -11.09 -3.52 10.41
C GLY A 62 -12.42 -3.11 11.07
N GLY A 63 -12.64 -1.81 11.24
CA GLY A 63 -13.86 -1.24 11.80
C GLY A 63 -14.96 -0.96 10.76
N SER A 64 -14.77 -1.28 9.48
CA SER A 64 -15.83 -1.09 8.47
C SER A 64 -17.07 -1.88 8.84
N ILE A 65 -18.20 -1.18 8.91
CA ILE A 65 -19.48 -1.72 9.38
C ILE A 65 -20.13 -2.52 8.25
N ALA A 66 -20.57 -3.74 8.57
CA ALA A 66 -21.40 -4.56 7.72
C ALA A 66 -22.89 -4.26 7.93
N TRP A 67 -23.66 -4.18 6.85
CA TRP A 67 -25.08 -3.84 6.90
C TRP A 67 -25.83 -4.41 5.70
N ARG A 68 -27.16 -4.54 5.84
CA ARG A 68 -28.06 -4.96 4.77
C ARG A 68 -28.61 -3.73 4.05
N ASP A 69 -28.44 -3.65 2.73
CA ASP A 69 -29.01 -2.55 1.95
C ASP A 69 -30.51 -2.67 1.72
N ALA A 70 -31.13 -1.62 1.17
CA ALA A 70 -32.56 -1.59 0.88
C ALA A 70 -33.00 -2.68 -0.12
N GLY A 71 -32.08 -3.17 -0.96
CA GLY A 71 -32.29 -4.28 -1.87
C GLY A 71 -32.09 -5.66 -1.23
N GLY A 72 -31.65 -5.71 0.02
CA GLY A 72 -31.39 -6.94 0.77
C GLY A 72 -29.98 -7.52 0.59
N ALA A 73 -29.07 -6.81 -0.07
CA ALA A 73 -27.70 -7.27 -0.25
C ALA A 73 -26.82 -6.91 0.95
N LEU A 74 -25.84 -7.77 1.24
CA LEU A 74 -24.79 -7.47 2.22
C LEU A 74 -23.84 -6.40 1.67
N ARG A 75 -23.59 -5.37 2.46
CA ARG A 75 -22.63 -4.29 2.22
C ARG A 75 -21.66 -4.19 3.38
N VAL A 76 -20.44 -3.72 3.09
CA VAL A 76 -19.43 -3.40 4.10
C VAL A 76 -18.88 -2.01 3.79
N GLY A 77 -18.77 -1.18 4.82
CA GLY A 77 -18.41 0.23 4.67
C GLY A 77 -19.48 1.06 3.92
N PRO A 78 -19.15 2.31 3.55
CA PRO A 78 -17.94 3.04 3.93
C PRO A 78 -17.96 3.52 5.39
N ARG A 79 -19.09 3.36 6.10
CA ARG A 79 -19.18 3.67 7.53
C ARG A 79 -18.20 2.79 8.32
N SER A 80 -17.52 3.41 9.29
CA SER A 80 -16.61 2.73 10.21
C SER A 80 -17.05 2.95 11.65
N ALA A 81 -16.88 1.92 12.48
CA ALA A 81 -17.05 2.00 13.93
C ALA A 81 -15.89 2.76 14.64
N GLY A 82 -14.83 3.08 13.89
CA GLY A 82 -13.63 3.75 14.42
C GLY A 82 -12.96 2.94 15.53
N ALA A 83 -12.30 3.65 16.46
CA ALA A 83 -11.71 3.02 17.66
C ALA A 83 -12.67 3.04 18.87
N VAL A 84 -13.61 4.00 18.89
CA VAL A 84 -14.66 4.15 19.91
C VAL A 84 -15.94 4.58 19.18
N PRO A 85 -17.04 3.82 19.26
CA PRO A 85 -17.23 2.63 20.09
C PRO A 85 -16.47 1.38 19.58
N GLY A 86 -15.98 1.41 18.34
CA GLY A 86 -15.18 0.34 17.74
C GLY A 86 -15.96 -0.93 17.40
N PRO A 87 -15.28 -1.95 16.85
CA PRO A 87 -15.79 -3.31 16.72
C PRO A 87 -16.49 -3.81 17.99
N ALA A 88 -17.55 -4.60 17.84
CA ALA A 88 -18.31 -5.11 18.98
C ALA A 88 -17.43 -5.95 19.92
N CYS A 89 -16.48 -6.70 19.35
CA CYS A 89 -15.49 -7.50 20.06
C CYS A 89 -14.54 -6.68 20.95
N TYR A 90 -14.46 -5.35 20.80
CA TYR A 90 -13.62 -4.52 21.68
C TYR A 90 -14.28 -4.23 23.03
N GLY A 91 -15.57 -4.54 23.21
CA GLY A 91 -16.27 -4.35 24.49
C GLY A 91 -16.52 -2.88 24.88
N ARG A 92 -16.25 -1.93 23.99
CA ARG A 92 -16.30 -0.46 24.23
C ARG A 92 -17.64 0.20 23.88
N GLY A 93 -18.70 -0.60 23.75
CA GLY A 93 -20.05 -0.14 23.43
C GLY A 93 -20.45 -0.30 21.96
N GLY A 94 -19.58 -0.85 21.11
CA GLY A 94 -19.90 -1.20 19.73
C GLY A 94 -20.93 -2.34 19.67
N THR A 95 -21.89 -2.24 18.74
CA THR A 95 -22.95 -3.25 18.55
C THR A 95 -23.21 -3.59 17.09
N GLU A 96 -22.77 -2.76 16.15
CA GLU A 96 -22.84 -3.05 14.72
C GLU A 96 -21.72 -4.04 14.34
N PRO A 97 -21.98 -5.03 13.45
CA PRO A 97 -20.96 -5.98 13.03
C PRO A 97 -19.89 -5.32 12.15
N THR A 98 -18.63 -5.65 12.39
CA THR A 98 -17.49 -5.12 11.64
C THR A 98 -16.64 -6.22 11.00
N VAL A 99 -15.65 -5.82 10.19
CA VAL A 99 -14.65 -6.74 9.60
C VAL A 99 -13.83 -7.43 10.69
N THR A 100 -13.45 -6.73 11.76
CA THR A 100 -12.76 -7.33 12.90
C THR A 100 -13.65 -8.35 13.62
N ASP A 101 -14.95 -8.07 13.79
CA ASP A 101 -15.89 -9.03 14.40
C ASP A 101 -16.01 -10.31 13.56
N ALA A 102 -16.01 -10.19 12.23
CA ALA A 102 -16.01 -11.32 11.32
C ALA A 102 -14.73 -12.17 11.43
N ASN A 103 -13.54 -11.53 11.46
CA ASN A 103 -12.26 -12.21 11.68
C ASN A 103 -12.22 -12.96 13.03
N VAL A 104 -12.74 -12.35 14.11
CA VAL A 104 -12.84 -13.00 15.43
C VAL A 104 -13.78 -14.20 15.38
N LEU A 105 -14.94 -14.07 14.72
CA LEU A 105 -15.94 -15.14 14.66
C LEU A 105 -15.51 -16.32 13.79
N LEU A 106 -14.76 -16.08 12.71
CA LEU A 106 -14.15 -17.11 11.87
C LEU A 106 -12.88 -17.71 12.48
N GLY A 107 -12.36 -17.10 13.54
CA GLY A 107 -11.18 -17.57 14.25
C GLY A 107 -9.85 -17.09 13.67
N HIS A 108 -9.83 -16.29 12.61
CA HIS A 108 -8.60 -15.75 12.00
C HIS A 108 -7.86 -14.77 12.91
N LEU A 109 -8.60 -14.09 13.80
CA LEU A 109 -8.02 -13.25 14.86
C LEU A 109 -8.24 -13.93 16.21
N ASP A 110 -7.15 -14.19 16.94
CA ASP A 110 -7.20 -14.88 18.23
C ASP A 110 -7.59 -13.94 19.39
N PRO A 111 -8.70 -14.18 20.12
CA PRO A 111 -9.14 -13.39 21.28
C PRO A 111 -8.18 -13.42 22.47
N GLY A 112 -7.29 -14.41 22.54
CA GLY A 112 -6.20 -14.44 23.52
C GLY A 112 -5.12 -13.40 23.21
N THR A 113 -5.08 -12.90 21.97
CA THR A 113 -4.21 -11.78 21.58
C THR A 113 -4.71 -10.49 22.21
N GLN A 114 -3.83 -9.82 22.95
CA GLN A 114 -4.10 -8.47 23.44
C GLN A 114 -3.76 -7.47 22.35
N LEU A 115 -4.75 -6.78 21.80
CA LEU A 115 -4.53 -5.77 20.76
C LEU A 115 -3.71 -4.62 21.34
N GLY A 116 -2.57 -4.32 20.72
CA GLY A 116 -1.60 -3.36 21.23
C GLY A 116 -1.01 -3.75 22.58
N GLY A 117 -1.03 -5.04 22.94
CA GLY A 117 -0.48 -5.58 24.19
C GLY A 117 -1.40 -5.49 25.42
N GLU A 118 -2.51 -4.74 25.36
CA GLU A 118 -3.34 -4.49 26.56
C GLU A 118 -4.81 -4.86 26.37
N MET A 119 -5.38 -4.69 25.18
CA MET A 119 -6.83 -4.79 24.97
C MET A 119 -7.27 -6.24 24.74
N ALA A 120 -7.99 -6.80 25.71
CA ALA A 120 -8.69 -8.08 25.56
C ALA A 120 -9.93 -7.94 24.68
N MET A 121 -10.23 -8.98 23.90
CA MET A 121 -11.43 -9.04 23.06
C MET A 121 -12.55 -9.87 23.71
N GLU A 122 -13.80 -9.57 23.36
CA GLU A 122 -15.01 -10.28 23.78
C GLU A 122 -15.69 -11.00 22.58
N PRO A 123 -15.36 -12.27 22.30
CA PRO A 123 -15.87 -12.98 21.11
C PRO A 123 -17.39 -13.18 21.10
N SER A 124 -18.00 -13.24 22.28
CA SER A 124 -19.46 -13.32 22.42
C SER A 124 -20.16 -12.09 21.83
N ARG A 125 -19.55 -10.91 21.92
CA ARG A 125 -20.10 -9.68 21.33
C ARG A 125 -19.99 -9.67 19.81
N ALA A 126 -18.85 -10.11 19.28
CA ALA A 126 -18.68 -10.32 17.83
C ALA A 126 -19.77 -11.24 17.28
N ARG A 127 -19.97 -12.38 17.96
CA ARG A 127 -21.00 -13.37 17.61
C ARG A 127 -22.40 -12.76 17.62
N SER A 128 -22.76 -12.01 18.66
CA SER A 128 -24.08 -11.36 18.76
C SER A 128 -24.31 -10.32 17.66
N ALA A 129 -23.32 -9.47 17.38
CA ALA A 129 -23.42 -8.45 16.35
C ALA A 129 -23.59 -9.06 14.94
N VAL A 130 -22.79 -10.07 14.60
CA VAL A 130 -22.88 -10.76 13.31
C VAL A 130 -24.18 -11.59 13.21
N ALA A 131 -24.62 -12.21 14.31
CA ALA A 131 -25.89 -12.95 14.33
C ALA A 131 -27.09 -12.05 14.04
N SER A 132 -27.12 -10.83 14.58
CA SER A 132 -28.19 -9.86 14.29
C SER A 132 -28.30 -9.56 12.78
N LEU A 133 -27.17 -9.31 12.11
CA LEU A 133 -27.16 -9.09 10.66
C LEU A 133 -27.48 -10.36 9.87
N ALA A 134 -27.07 -11.54 10.37
CA ALA A 134 -27.38 -12.81 9.76
C ALA A 134 -28.90 -13.08 9.75
N GLU A 135 -29.60 -12.76 10.83
CA GLU A 135 -31.06 -12.85 10.92
C GLU A 135 -31.76 -11.94 9.90
N GLU A 136 -31.29 -10.69 9.74
CA GLU A 136 -31.82 -9.75 8.74
C GLU A 136 -31.62 -10.23 7.29
N LEU A 137 -30.52 -10.94 7.03
CA LEU A 137 -30.17 -11.48 5.71
C LEU A 137 -30.79 -12.86 5.45
N GLY A 138 -31.33 -13.54 6.46
CA GLY A 138 -31.78 -14.93 6.36
C GLY A 138 -30.64 -15.93 6.14
N LEU A 139 -29.46 -15.65 6.70
CA LEU A 139 -28.24 -16.45 6.60
C LEU A 139 -27.81 -17.00 7.97
N GLY A 140 -26.86 -17.93 7.98
CA GLY A 140 -26.19 -18.37 9.22
C GLY A 140 -25.03 -17.45 9.60
N ALA A 141 -24.78 -17.27 10.91
CA ALA A 141 -23.77 -16.32 11.40
C ALA A 141 -22.35 -16.53 10.82
N LEU A 142 -21.88 -17.77 10.71
CA LEU A 142 -20.57 -18.07 10.09
C LEU A 142 -20.53 -17.72 8.60
N GLY A 143 -21.61 -18.03 7.88
CA GLY A 143 -21.74 -17.67 6.46
C GLY A 143 -21.79 -16.16 6.26
N THR A 144 -22.46 -15.43 7.16
CA THR A 144 -22.47 -13.96 7.17
C THR A 144 -21.08 -13.40 7.43
N ALA A 145 -20.35 -13.92 8.43
CA ALA A 145 -18.96 -13.48 8.69
C ALA A 145 -18.04 -13.70 7.48
N ALA A 146 -18.09 -14.88 6.87
CA ALA A 146 -17.33 -15.15 5.65
C ALA A 146 -17.75 -14.21 4.49
N GLY A 147 -19.04 -13.90 4.39
CA GLY A 147 -19.56 -12.91 3.44
C GLY A 147 -19.02 -11.50 3.69
N ILE A 148 -18.89 -11.07 4.94
CA ILE A 148 -18.32 -9.77 5.32
C ILE A 148 -16.87 -9.66 4.81
N LEU A 149 -16.05 -10.68 5.08
CA LEU A 149 -14.65 -10.70 4.62
C LEU A 149 -14.57 -10.66 3.09
N ARG A 150 -15.36 -11.50 2.39
CA ARG A 150 -15.39 -11.51 0.92
C ARG A 150 -15.80 -10.17 0.31
N VAL A 151 -16.76 -9.46 0.91
CA VAL A 151 -17.20 -8.16 0.40
C VAL A 151 -16.12 -7.11 0.58
N VAL A 152 -15.47 -7.05 1.76
CA VAL A 152 -14.43 -6.05 2.02
C VAL A 152 -13.16 -6.33 1.20
N GLU A 153 -12.78 -7.59 1.04
CA GLU A 153 -11.64 -8.02 0.21
C GLU A 153 -11.87 -7.69 -1.27
N ALA A 154 -13.09 -7.85 -1.79
CA ALA A 154 -13.43 -7.43 -3.15
C ALA A 154 -13.30 -5.90 -3.35
N GLN A 155 -13.62 -5.10 -2.34
CA GLN A 155 -13.43 -3.64 -2.38
C GLN A 155 -11.93 -3.28 -2.36
N MET A 156 -11.14 -3.92 -1.51
CA MET A 156 -9.70 -3.75 -1.42
C MET A 156 -8.98 -4.20 -2.70
N ALA A 157 -9.37 -5.33 -3.29
CA ALA A 157 -8.84 -5.81 -4.55
C ALA A 157 -9.11 -4.84 -5.71
N LYS A 158 -10.27 -4.15 -5.70
CA LYS A 158 -10.54 -3.08 -6.66
C LYS A 158 -9.57 -1.92 -6.48
N ALA A 159 -9.32 -1.47 -5.25
CA ALA A 159 -8.33 -0.43 -4.97
C ALA A 159 -6.92 -0.82 -5.45
N LEU A 160 -6.51 -2.07 -5.21
CA LEU A 160 -5.22 -2.59 -5.65
C LEU A 160 -5.10 -2.63 -7.19
N ARG A 161 -6.19 -2.90 -7.92
CA ARG A 161 -6.21 -2.86 -9.40
C ARG A 161 -6.05 -1.45 -9.97
N VAL A 162 -6.53 -0.42 -9.26
CA VAL A 162 -6.37 0.99 -9.66
C VAL A 162 -4.89 1.38 -9.71
N VAL A 163 -4.11 1.00 -8.70
CA VAL A 163 -2.66 1.32 -8.62
C VAL A 163 -1.78 0.31 -9.35
N SER A 164 -2.33 -0.66 -10.05
CA SER A 164 -1.56 -1.68 -10.79
C SER A 164 -2.06 -1.85 -12.22
N VAL A 165 -3.09 -2.66 -12.42
CA VAL A 165 -3.62 -3.03 -13.74
C VAL A 165 -4.10 -1.81 -14.53
N GLU A 166 -4.81 -0.88 -13.90
CA GLU A 166 -5.31 0.33 -14.57
C GLU A 166 -4.20 1.31 -14.97
N GLN A 167 -3.02 1.16 -14.36
CA GLN A 167 -1.79 1.89 -14.70
C GLN A 167 -0.88 1.11 -15.66
N GLY A 168 -1.27 -0.09 -16.10
CA GLY A 168 -0.52 -0.90 -17.07
C GLY A 168 0.46 -1.90 -16.46
N HIS A 169 0.44 -2.10 -15.14
CA HIS A 169 1.31 -3.04 -14.45
C HIS A 169 0.65 -4.41 -14.27
N ASP A 170 1.41 -5.49 -14.46
CA ASP A 170 0.98 -6.86 -14.21
C ASP A 170 1.29 -7.26 -12.75
N PRO A 171 0.30 -7.46 -11.86
CA PRO A 171 0.53 -7.80 -10.45
C PRO A 171 1.33 -9.09 -10.23
N ARG A 172 1.41 -9.99 -11.22
CA ARG A 172 2.19 -11.24 -11.14
C ARG A 172 3.70 -11.01 -11.06
N ASP A 173 4.13 -9.81 -11.41
CA ASP A 173 5.53 -9.38 -11.36
C ASP A 173 5.86 -8.60 -10.08
N PHE A 174 4.89 -8.45 -9.17
CA PHE A 174 5.02 -7.67 -7.95
C PHE A 174 4.83 -8.53 -6.70
N THR A 175 5.58 -8.21 -5.65
CA THR A 175 5.39 -8.77 -4.31
C THR A 175 4.37 -7.92 -3.55
N LEU A 176 3.31 -8.54 -3.01
CA LEU A 176 2.35 -7.86 -2.15
C LEU A 176 2.97 -7.65 -0.76
N VAL A 177 2.99 -6.41 -0.27
CA VAL A 177 3.51 -6.06 1.05
C VAL A 177 2.36 -5.57 1.93
N PRO A 178 1.66 -6.46 2.65
CA PRO A 178 0.60 -6.09 3.56
C PRO A 178 1.18 -5.57 4.88
N PHE A 179 0.64 -4.45 5.34
CA PHE A 179 1.00 -3.82 6.61
C PHE A 179 -0.20 -3.07 7.19
N GLY A 180 0.03 -2.36 8.29
CA GLY A 180 -1.04 -1.95 9.18
C GLY A 180 -1.49 -3.12 10.06
N GLY A 181 -2.20 -2.82 11.14
CA GLY A 181 -2.59 -3.83 12.13
C GLY A 181 -3.52 -4.92 11.58
N ALA A 182 -4.27 -4.62 10.50
CA ALA A 182 -5.21 -5.55 9.89
C ALA A 182 -4.77 -6.07 8.50
N GLY A 183 -3.74 -5.47 7.88
CA GLY A 183 -3.33 -5.86 6.52
C GLY A 183 -2.97 -7.34 6.38
N PRO A 184 -2.11 -7.89 7.26
CA PRO A 184 -1.71 -9.29 7.19
C PRO A 184 -2.84 -10.32 7.43
N LEU A 185 -4.03 -9.90 7.87
CA LEU A 185 -5.20 -10.79 7.97
C LEU A 185 -5.83 -11.09 6.59
N HIS A 186 -5.69 -10.16 5.65
CA HIS A 186 -6.36 -10.23 4.33
C HIS A 186 -5.41 -10.57 3.18
N GLN A 187 -4.12 -10.77 3.49
CA GLN A 187 -3.07 -10.87 2.48
C GLN A 187 -3.27 -12.03 1.49
N GLY A 188 -3.68 -13.20 1.97
CA GLY A 188 -3.78 -14.40 1.12
C GLY A 188 -4.90 -14.26 0.10
N ALA A 189 -6.09 -13.86 0.55
CA ALA A 189 -7.23 -13.57 -0.32
C ALA A 189 -6.88 -12.51 -1.38
N LEU A 190 -6.23 -11.42 -0.98
CA LEU A 190 -5.86 -10.33 -1.89
C LEU A 190 -4.76 -10.73 -2.87
N ALA A 191 -3.74 -11.44 -2.42
CA ALA A 191 -2.66 -11.94 -3.29
C ALA A 191 -3.23 -12.85 -4.37
N ARG A 192 -4.11 -13.78 -4.02
CA ARG A 192 -4.77 -14.67 -4.97
C ARG A 192 -5.69 -13.92 -5.94
N GLU A 193 -6.48 -12.96 -5.45
CA GLU A 193 -7.42 -12.17 -6.28
C GLU A 193 -6.68 -11.27 -7.30
N LEU A 194 -5.47 -10.82 -6.98
CA LEU A 194 -4.60 -10.07 -7.88
C LEU A 194 -3.70 -10.95 -8.76
N GLY A 195 -3.44 -12.19 -8.34
CA GLY A 195 -2.45 -13.06 -8.96
C GLY A 195 -1.01 -12.79 -8.52
N CYS A 196 -0.80 -12.08 -7.40
CA CYS A 196 0.53 -11.91 -6.84
C CYS A 196 1.07 -13.27 -6.39
N ARG A 197 2.27 -13.64 -6.87
CA ARG A 197 2.88 -14.93 -6.56
C ARG A 197 3.49 -15.01 -5.16
N ARG A 198 3.87 -13.84 -4.64
CA ARG A 198 4.62 -13.69 -3.40
C ARG A 198 4.00 -12.60 -2.53
N VAL A 199 3.95 -12.87 -1.24
CA VAL A 199 3.59 -11.91 -0.19
C VAL A 199 4.77 -11.76 0.75
N LEU A 200 5.04 -10.53 1.17
CA LEU A 200 6.07 -10.22 2.15
C LEU A 200 5.44 -9.43 3.30
N VAL A 201 5.21 -10.09 4.43
CA VAL A 201 4.71 -9.45 5.66
C VAL A 201 5.91 -8.93 6.46
N PRO A 202 6.06 -7.61 6.64
CA PRO A 202 7.18 -7.05 7.38
C PRO A 202 7.19 -7.48 8.86
N PRO A 203 8.36 -7.52 9.53
CA PRO A 203 8.44 -7.86 10.94
C PRO A 203 7.68 -6.89 11.85
N ASN A 204 7.59 -5.62 11.46
CA ASN A 204 6.89 -4.56 12.19
C ASN A 204 5.69 -4.06 11.38
N ALA A 205 4.86 -4.97 10.88
CA ALA A 205 3.77 -4.66 9.95
C ALA A 205 2.79 -3.62 10.51
N GLY A 206 2.45 -3.69 11.80
CA GLY A 206 1.52 -2.76 12.44
C GLY A 206 2.05 -1.33 12.59
N VAL A 207 3.37 -1.13 12.52
CA VAL A 207 4.03 0.19 12.67
C VAL A 207 4.90 0.58 11.47
N LEU A 208 4.72 -0.07 10.32
CA LEU A 208 5.58 0.14 9.14
C LEU A 208 5.54 1.58 8.62
N SER A 209 4.44 2.32 8.82
CA SER A 209 4.35 3.74 8.45
C SER A 209 5.34 4.61 9.25
N ALA A 210 5.59 4.29 10.52
CA ALA A 210 6.61 4.97 11.32
C ALA A 210 8.04 4.63 10.82
N VAL A 211 8.27 3.38 10.44
CA VAL A 211 9.52 2.98 9.75
C VAL A 211 9.66 3.74 8.42
N GLY A 212 8.56 3.94 7.70
CA GLY A 212 8.53 4.68 6.45
C GLY A 212 8.94 6.14 6.59
N LEU A 213 8.52 6.81 7.67
CA LEU A 213 8.94 8.19 7.98
C LEU A 213 10.46 8.27 8.18
N LEU A 214 11.06 7.29 8.85
CA LEU A 214 12.50 7.22 9.08
C LEU A 214 13.30 6.82 7.82
N SER A 215 12.64 6.19 6.83
CA SER A 215 13.24 5.67 5.60
C SER A 215 13.13 6.63 4.40
N ALA A 216 12.41 7.74 4.56
CA ALA A 216 12.14 8.66 3.46
C ALA A 216 13.28 9.68 3.32
N PRO A 217 13.82 9.90 2.11
CA PRO A 217 14.76 10.99 1.88
C PRO A 217 14.07 12.35 2.07
N VAL A 218 14.82 13.33 2.59
CA VAL A 218 14.38 14.73 2.56
C VAL A 218 14.27 15.15 1.10
N THR A 219 13.08 15.50 0.66
CA THR A 219 12.76 15.79 -0.74
C THR A 219 12.05 17.13 -0.83
N VAL A 220 12.49 17.97 -1.78
CA VAL A 220 11.84 19.25 -2.10
C VAL A 220 11.55 19.28 -3.60
N ASP A 221 10.27 19.42 -3.92
CA ASP A 221 9.78 19.62 -5.29
C ASP A 221 9.51 21.11 -5.52
N GLY A 222 10.18 21.69 -6.52
CA GLY A 222 10.00 23.05 -6.99
C GLY A 222 9.27 23.09 -8.33
N VAL A 223 8.30 23.99 -8.48
CA VAL A 223 7.52 24.15 -9.73
C VAL A 223 7.35 25.63 -10.03
N ARG A 224 7.60 26.02 -11.29
CA ARG A 224 7.27 27.36 -11.80
C ARG A 224 6.50 27.25 -13.11
N THR A 225 5.36 27.91 -13.20
CA THR A 225 4.59 28.02 -14.45
C THR A 225 5.34 28.85 -15.46
N SER A 226 5.49 28.30 -16.67
CA SER A 226 6.16 28.90 -17.81
C SER A 226 5.39 28.50 -19.08
N LEU A 227 4.27 29.20 -19.34
CA LEU A 227 3.42 28.90 -20.50
C LEU A 227 4.03 29.49 -21.77
N VAL A 228 4.70 28.65 -22.56
CA VAL A 228 5.35 29.05 -23.82
C VAL A 228 5.23 27.94 -24.86
N GLY A 229 4.98 28.32 -26.12
CA GLY A 229 5.04 27.37 -27.23
C GLY A 229 6.49 26.91 -27.45
N SER A 230 6.70 25.63 -27.70
CA SER A 230 8.02 25.05 -27.99
C SER A 230 8.79 25.82 -29.06
N ALA A 231 8.13 26.30 -30.12
CA ALA A 231 8.76 27.10 -31.18
C ALA A 231 9.19 28.51 -30.75
N ASP A 232 8.59 29.06 -29.68
CA ASP A 232 8.86 30.40 -29.15
C ASP A 232 9.71 30.34 -27.85
N ALA A 233 10.05 29.14 -27.39
CA ALA A 233 10.77 28.92 -26.14
C ALA A 233 12.25 29.27 -26.31
N ASP A 234 12.78 30.08 -25.37
CA ASP A 234 14.20 30.41 -25.30
C ASP A 234 14.89 29.47 -24.31
N PRO A 235 15.79 28.58 -24.78
CA PRO A 235 16.53 27.65 -23.91
C PRO A 235 17.29 28.34 -22.77
N GLU A 236 17.85 29.53 -23.00
CA GLU A 236 18.58 30.26 -21.96
C GLU A 236 17.65 30.80 -20.87
N VAL A 237 16.41 31.16 -21.23
CA VAL A 237 15.39 31.58 -20.25
C VAL A 237 14.92 30.37 -19.43
N LEU A 238 14.60 29.25 -20.07
CA LEU A 238 14.17 28.03 -19.39
C LEU A 238 15.27 27.49 -18.45
N GLY A 239 16.52 27.49 -18.92
CA GLY A 239 17.69 27.12 -18.13
C GLY A 239 17.81 27.94 -16.85
N ARG A 240 17.72 29.27 -16.95
CA ARG A 240 17.75 30.15 -15.76
C ARG A 240 16.62 29.88 -14.78
N ILE A 241 15.41 29.60 -15.25
CA ILE A 241 14.29 29.26 -14.36
C ILE A 241 14.56 27.97 -13.61
N TRP A 242 15.10 26.95 -14.28
CA TRP A 242 15.50 25.71 -13.61
C TRP A 242 16.61 25.93 -12.60
N ASP A 243 17.62 26.73 -12.92
CA ASP A 243 18.72 27.04 -12.00
C ASP A 243 18.19 27.75 -10.74
N GLU A 244 17.29 28.74 -10.90
CA GLU A 244 16.63 29.42 -9.78
C GLU A 244 15.82 28.45 -8.91
N LEU A 245 15.00 27.58 -9.52
CA LEU A 245 14.21 26.56 -8.81
C LEU A 245 15.11 25.56 -8.07
N GLU A 246 16.21 25.16 -8.69
CA GLU A 246 17.17 24.25 -8.11
C GLU A 246 17.87 24.87 -6.90
N ASP A 247 18.33 26.11 -7.00
CA ASP A 247 18.95 26.83 -5.89
C ASP A 247 18.00 26.99 -4.69
N GLU A 248 16.74 27.37 -4.94
CA GLU A 248 15.69 27.47 -3.92
C GLU A 248 15.43 26.12 -3.24
N ALA A 249 15.27 25.04 -4.02
CA ALA A 249 14.99 23.70 -3.49
C ALA A 249 16.20 23.12 -2.73
N ARG A 250 17.43 23.34 -3.22
CA ARG A 250 18.67 22.95 -2.52
C ARG A 250 18.78 23.64 -1.17
N ALA A 251 18.50 24.94 -1.10
CA ALA A 251 18.54 25.68 0.16
C ALA A 251 17.58 25.09 1.21
N LEU A 252 16.38 24.67 0.80
CA LEU A 252 15.39 24.05 1.69
C LEU A 252 15.79 22.64 2.15
N VAL A 253 16.46 21.84 1.33
CA VAL A 253 17.01 20.53 1.75
C VAL A 253 18.11 20.72 2.79
N LEU A 254 19.00 21.70 2.56
CA LEU A 254 20.09 22.03 3.48
C LEU A 254 19.59 22.58 4.82
N ASP A 255 18.55 23.43 4.81
CA ASP A 255 17.92 23.99 6.02
C ASP A 255 17.30 22.89 6.92
N GLN A 256 16.82 21.81 6.30
CA GLN A 256 16.34 20.61 7.00
C GLN A 256 17.47 19.72 7.54
N GLY A 257 18.73 20.14 7.43
CA GLY A 257 19.90 19.42 7.94
C GLY A 257 20.31 18.21 7.10
N SER A 258 19.82 18.11 5.85
CA SER A 258 20.20 17.06 4.91
C SER A 258 21.21 17.59 3.88
N SER A 259 22.13 16.74 3.43
CA SER A 259 22.91 17.02 2.22
C SER A 259 22.06 16.78 0.96
N VAL A 260 22.50 17.29 -0.20
CA VAL A 260 21.89 16.98 -1.50
C VAL A 260 22.62 15.79 -2.13
N GLU A 261 21.89 14.74 -2.50
CA GLU A 261 22.42 13.57 -3.20
C GLU A 261 21.98 13.56 -4.67
N HIS A 262 20.72 13.89 -4.94
CA HIS A 262 20.15 13.80 -6.28
C HIS A 262 19.38 15.06 -6.65
N VAL A 263 19.51 15.48 -7.90
CA VAL A 263 18.72 16.55 -8.50
C VAL A 263 18.19 16.07 -9.84
N ALA A 264 16.89 16.25 -10.05
CA ALA A 264 16.25 15.99 -11.33
C ALA A 264 15.46 17.19 -11.80
N ARG A 265 15.58 17.48 -13.09
CA ARG A 265 14.76 18.49 -13.80
C ARG A 265 13.64 17.79 -14.56
N GLY A 266 12.54 18.49 -14.71
CA GLY A 266 11.36 18.03 -15.45
C GLY A 266 10.52 19.19 -15.95
N ALA A 267 9.51 18.90 -16.74
CA ALA A 267 8.56 19.86 -17.24
C ALA A 267 7.20 19.22 -17.54
N ASP A 268 6.16 20.04 -17.49
CA ASP A 268 4.83 19.66 -17.94
C ASP A 268 4.60 20.20 -19.34
N LEU A 269 4.24 19.30 -20.27
CA LEU A 269 3.97 19.64 -21.66
C LEU A 269 2.59 19.16 -22.08
N ARG A 270 2.03 19.82 -23.09
CA ARG A 270 0.78 19.43 -23.73
C ARG A 270 0.77 19.83 -25.21
N TYR A 271 -0.06 19.20 -26.02
CA TYR A 271 -0.41 19.76 -27.32
C TYR A 271 -1.24 21.04 -27.12
N ARG A 272 -1.07 22.01 -28.01
CA ARG A 272 -1.86 23.25 -27.98
C ARG A 272 -3.35 22.92 -28.10
N GLY A 273 -4.14 23.44 -27.16
CA GLY A 273 -5.58 23.18 -27.09
C GLY A 273 -5.96 21.89 -26.35
N GLN A 274 -4.99 21.09 -25.91
CA GLN A 274 -5.21 19.97 -25.01
C GLN A 274 -5.50 20.47 -23.58
N ALA A 275 -6.39 19.75 -22.89
CA ALA A 275 -6.84 20.15 -21.55
C ALA A 275 -5.97 19.62 -20.40
N PHE A 276 -5.09 18.67 -20.67
CA PHE A 276 -4.26 17.99 -19.67
C PHE A 276 -2.80 17.97 -20.11
N GLU A 277 -1.91 17.81 -19.13
CA GLU A 277 -0.47 17.86 -19.28
C GLU A 277 0.13 16.46 -19.07
N LEU A 278 1.31 16.22 -19.64
CA LEU A 278 2.18 15.12 -19.27
C LEU A 278 3.48 15.68 -18.71
N THR A 279 3.86 15.20 -17.54
CA THR A 279 5.17 15.49 -16.96
C THR A 279 6.23 14.61 -17.62
N VAL A 280 7.30 15.21 -18.10
CA VAL A 280 8.53 14.54 -18.56
C VAL A 280 9.70 14.94 -17.65
N GLY A 281 10.55 14.00 -17.26
CA GLY A 281 11.57 14.23 -16.22
C GLY A 281 11.01 14.22 -14.79
N VAL A 282 11.76 14.81 -13.83
CA VAL A 282 11.60 14.77 -12.34
C VAL A 282 11.56 13.37 -11.72
N GLY A 283 12.76 12.83 -11.46
CA GLY A 283 13.02 11.47 -11.01
C GLY A 283 12.37 11.04 -9.68
N ALA A 284 11.43 10.12 -9.78
CA ALA A 284 11.40 8.83 -9.08
C ALA A 284 10.58 7.87 -9.96
N GLY A 285 11.19 6.82 -10.50
CA GLY A 285 10.60 5.93 -11.51
C GLY A 285 11.55 5.68 -12.70
N SER A 286 11.07 5.04 -13.76
CA SER A 286 11.84 4.64 -14.96
C SER A 286 12.07 5.76 -15.99
N SER A 287 11.49 6.96 -15.81
CA SER A 287 11.60 8.05 -16.78
C SER A 287 12.97 8.76 -16.67
N PRO A 288 13.72 8.92 -17.78
CA PRO A 288 15.01 9.59 -17.76
C PRO A 288 14.85 11.08 -17.40
N THR A 289 15.79 11.59 -16.61
CA THR A 289 15.88 13.03 -16.31
C THR A 289 16.14 13.81 -17.59
N LEU A 290 15.51 14.98 -17.73
CA LEU A 290 15.82 15.88 -18.84
C LEU A 290 17.29 16.33 -18.78
N PRO A 291 17.97 16.46 -19.94
CA PRO A 291 19.34 16.95 -20.00
C PRO A 291 19.46 18.39 -19.52
N ASP A 292 20.67 18.78 -19.11
CA ASP A 292 20.98 20.15 -18.69
C ASP A 292 20.79 21.14 -19.87
N GLY A 293 20.37 22.37 -19.55
CA GLY A 293 20.51 23.51 -20.48
C GLY A 293 19.29 23.90 -21.33
N GLY A 294 18.05 23.64 -20.89
CA GLY A 294 16.90 24.25 -21.59
C GLY A 294 16.53 23.58 -22.91
N ASP A 295 17.03 22.38 -23.22
CA ASP A 295 16.88 21.74 -24.54
C ASP A 295 15.41 21.40 -24.86
N VAL A 296 14.77 22.30 -25.59
CA VAL A 296 13.35 22.22 -25.95
C VAL A 296 13.07 21.01 -26.85
N ASP A 297 13.98 20.67 -27.77
CA ASP A 297 13.78 19.56 -28.70
C ASP A 297 13.78 18.22 -27.95
N ALA A 298 14.69 18.06 -26.98
CA ALA A 298 14.71 16.90 -26.11
C ALA A 298 13.43 16.77 -25.26
N MET A 299 12.91 17.88 -24.73
CA MET A 299 11.65 17.89 -23.98
C MET A 299 10.46 17.47 -24.83
N VAL A 300 10.38 17.99 -26.06
CA VAL A 300 9.29 17.66 -27.01
C VAL A 300 9.37 16.20 -27.43
N ALA A 301 10.57 15.68 -27.72
CA ALA A 301 10.76 14.27 -28.04
C ALA A 301 10.32 13.36 -26.88
N ALA A 302 10.75 13.67 -25.65
CA ALA A 302 10.34 12.94 -24.46
C ALA A 302 8.82 12.99 -24.23
N PHE A 303 8.18 14.12 -24.53
CA PHE A 303 6.73 14.26 -24.45
C PHE A 303 6.01 13.36 -25.45
N HIS A 304 6.48 13.28 -26.69
CA HIS A 304 5.90 12.36 -27.68
C HIS A 304 6.07 10.89 -27.27
N ASP A 305 7.22 10.50 -26.72
CA ASP A 305 7.44 9.17 -26.17
C ASP A 305 6.47 8.84 -25.03
N ALA A 306 6.37 9.73 -24.05
CA ALA A 306 5.46 9.57 -22.91
C ALA A 306 3.98 9.50 -23.37
N HIS A 307 3.60 10.29 -24.38
CA HIS A 307 2.25 10.27 -24.93
C HIS A 307 1.95 8.94 -25.66
N ARG A 308 2.92 8.39 -26.42
CA ARG A 308 2.80 7.07 -27.04
C ARG A 308 2.66 5.97 -26.00
N GLU A 309 3.47 6.01 -24.94
CA GLU A 309 3.41 5.03 -23.86
C GLU A 309 2.07 5.07 -23.14
N ARG A 310 1.60 6.27 -22.76
CA ARG A 310 0.40 6.46 -21.95
C ARG A 310 -0.90 6.23 -22.73
N TYR A 311 -0.95 6.65 -24.00
CA TYR A 311 -2.19 6.69 -24.81
C TYR A 311 -2.14 5.90 -26.11
N GLY A 312 -0.99 5.33 -26.48
CA GLY A 312 -0.81 4.52 -27.69
C GLY A 312 -0.62 5.32 -28.98
N TYR A 313 -0.49 6.65 -28.92
CA TYR A 313 -0.26 7.51 -30.08
C TYR A 313 0.49 8.79 -29.70
N ASP A 314 0.96 9.56 -30.68
CA ASP A 314 1.44 10.94 -30.55
C ASP A 314 1.01 11.76 -31.77
N GLN A 315 1.24 13.08 -31.72
CA GLN A 315 0.87 14.04 -32.77
C GLN A 315 2.10 14.93 -33.09
N PRO A 316 3.08 14.42 -33.86
CA PRO A 316 4.35 15.12 -34.09
C PRO A 316 4.21 16.42 -34.89
N GLU A 317 3.08 16.61 -35.57
CA GLU A 317 2.79 17.84 -36.34
C GLU A 317 2.09 18.91 -35.49
N GLU A 318 1.55 18.56 -34.32
CA GLU A 318 0.83 19.49 -33.45
C GLU A 318 1.79 20.32 -32.60
N ALA A 319 1.47 21.60 -32.42
CA ALA A 319 2.29 22.51 -31.63
C ALA A 319 2.28 22.07 -30.15
N VAL A 320 3.46 21.95 -29.55
CA VAL A 320 3.61 21.63 -28.12
C VAL A 320 3.78 22.90 -27.31
N GLU A 321 3.11 22.98 -26.16
CA GLU A 321 3.26 24.02 -25.15
C GLU A 321 3.98 23.45 -23.92
N ILE A 322 5.02 24.14 -23.46
CA ILE A 322 5.57 23.96 -22.13
C ILE A 322 4.67 24.75 -21.19
N VAL A 323 4.21 24.11 -20.10
CA VAL A 323 3.28 24.73 -19.14
C VAL A 323 3.98 25.03 -17.82
N ASN A 324 4.74 24.07 -17.29
CA ASN A 324 5.49 24.23 -16.06
C ASN A 324 6.92 23.69 -16.21
N LEU A 325 7.86 24.32 -15.50
CA LEU A 325 9.19 23.78 -15.24
C LEU A 325 9.25 23.27 -13.81
N ARG A 326 9.91 22.11 -13.63
CA ARG A 326 9.98 21.38 -12.36
C ARG A 326 11.43 21.04 -12.00
N VAL A 327 11.72 21.05 -10.70
CA VAL A 327 12.93 20.49 -10.11
C VAL A 327 12.55 19.63 -8.92
N ARG A 328 13.24 18.50 -8.76
CA ARG A 328 13.21 17.67 -7.56
C ARG A 328 14.61 17.58 -6.99
N VAL A 329 14.78 18.04 -5.76
CA VAL A 329 16.04 17.93 -5.01
C VAL A 329 15.84 16.95 -3.87
N GLU A 330 16.64 15.90 -3.83
CA GLU A 330 16.59 14.87 -2.80
C GLU A 330 17.92 14.78 -2.05
N GLY A 331 17.82 14.62 -0.74
CA GLY A 331 18.91 14.18 0.10
C GLY A 331 19.10 12.66 0.06
N PRO A 332 20.11 12.16 0.79
CA PRO A 332 20.42 10.75 0.77
C PRO A 332 19.27 9.90 1.31
N THR A 333 19.04 8.75 0.66
CA THR A 333 18.08 7.77 1.18
C THR A 333 18.56 7.29 2.56
N PRO A 334 17.80 7.49 3.64
CA PRO A 334 18.22 7.05 4.97
C PRO A 334 18.39 5.53 5.00
N SER A 335 19.54 5.08 5.48
CA SER A 335 19.77 3.67 5.78
C SER A 335 19.26 3.36 7.17
N ILE A 336 18.08 2.75 7.28
CA ILE A 336 17.63 2.19 8.55
C ILE A 336 18.33 0.85 8.78
N PRO A 337 19.04 0.66 9.91
CA PRO A 337 19.60 -0.64 10.24
C PRO A 337 18.47 -1.63 10.51
N LEU A 338 18.17 -2.47 9.51
CA LEU A 338 17.32 -3.64 9.69
C LEU A 338 18.18 -4.73 10.32
N VAL A 339 17.84 -5.11 11.54
CA VAL A 339 18.62 -6.06 12.33
C VAL A 339 18.21 -7.48 11.94
N PRO A 340 19.13 -8.33 11.46
CA PRO A 340 18.82 -9.73 11.20
C PRO A 340 18.35 -10.44 12.46
N VAL A 341 17.35 -11.31 12.32
CA VAL A 341 16.92 -12.19 13.41
C VAL A 341 17.87 -13.38 13.55
N ALA A 342 17.87 -14.02 14.71
CA ALA A 342 18.63 -15.25 14.90
C ALA A 342 18.12 -16.36 13.97
N ALA A 343 19.00 -17.30 13.62
CA ALA A 343 18.59 -18.51 12.89
C ALA A 343 17.53 -19.28 13.68
N GLY A 344 16.49 -19.74 12.98
CA GLY A 344 15.43 -20.55 13.55
C GLY A 344 15.91 -21.92 13.97
N SER A 345 15.21 -22.51 14.93
CA SER A 345 15.40 -23.90 15.38
C SER A 345 14.32 -24.86 14.86
N GLY A 346 13.52 -24.40 13.89
CA GLY A 346 12.30 -25.04 13.41
C GLY A 346 11.05 -24.32 13.94
N ALA A 347 10.09 -24.07 13.06
CA ALA A 347 8.88 -23.30 13.34
C ALA A 347 8.06 -23.89 14.50
N SER A 348 8.10 -25.21 14.71
CA SER A 348 7.43 -25.90 15.84
C SER A 348 7.81 -25.33 17.22
N SER A 349 9.00 -24.75 17.35
CA SER A 349 9.45 -24.11 18.60
C SER A 349 8.72 -22.80 18.91
N ALA A 350 8.11 -22.18 17.90
CA ALA A 350 7.31 -20.97 18.02
C ALA A 350 5.81 -21.24 18.21
N VAL A 351 5.36 -22.50 18.13
CA VAL A 351 3.97 -22.86 18.38
C VAL A 351 3.61 -22.61 19.85
N VAL A 352 2.54 -21.87 20.08
CA VAL A 352 2.01 -21.51 21.41
C VAL A 352 0.61 -22.07 21.68
N GLY A 353 -0.03 -22.67 20.69
CA GLY A 353 -1.32 -23.33 20.84
C GLY A 353 -1.92 -23.76 19.51
N THR A 354 -3.15 -24.25 19.56
CA THR A 354 -3.97 -24.54 18.37
C THR A 354 -5.30 -23.79 18.46
N ARG A 355 -5.94 -23.63 17.31
CA ARG A 355 -7.21 -22.93 17.20
C ARG A 355 -8.08 -23.52 16.11
N THR A 356 -9.37 -23.68 16.41
CA THR A 356 -10.39 -23.96 15.40
C THR A 356 -10.69 -22.69 14.60
N VAL A 357 -10.57 -22.79 13.28
CA VAL A 357 -10.86 -21.72 12.32
C VAL A 357 -11.88 -22.21 11.30
N VAL A 358 -12.66 -21.28 10.76
CA VAL A 358 -13.60 -21.56 9.67
C VAL A 358 -12.97 -21.08 8.36
N VAL A 359 -12.67 -22.03 7.48
CA VAL A 359 -12.06 -21.78 6.16
C VAL A 359 -12.63 -22.76 5.15
N ASP A 360 -12.80 -22.32 3.90
CA ASP A 360 -13.43 -23.11 2.82
C ASP A 360 -14.81 -23.69 3.19
N GLY A 361 -15.55 -23.01 4.07
CA GLY A 361 -16.87 -23.44 4.54
C GLY A 361 -16.86 -24.58 5.56
N GLY A 362 -15.70 -24.96 6.11
CA GLY A 362 -15.57 -25.98 7.15
C GLY A 362 -14.70 -25.53 8.31
N GLU A 363 -14.82 -26.23 9.44
CA GLU A 363 -13.92 -26.04 10.58
C GLU A 363 -12.61 -26.81 10.35
N ARG A 364 -11.47 -26.18 10.67
CA ARG A 364 -10.15 -26.79 10.68
C ARG A 364 -9.39 -26.37 11.92
N GLU A 365 -8.54 -27.25 12.43
CA GLU A 365 -7.54 -26.87 13.43
C GLU A 365 -6.34 -26.24 12.71
N CYS A 366 -5.80 -25.16 13.28
CA CYS A 366 -4.57 -24.52 12.82
C CYS A 366 -3.65 -24.25 14.02
N GLU A 367 -2.36 -24.11 13.75
CA GLU A 367 -1.37 -23.76 14.76
C GLU A 367 -1.30 -22.24 14.97
N LEU A 368 -1.10 -21.85 16.23
CA LEU A 368 -0.81 -20.48 16.63
C LEU A 368 0.68 -20.33 16.85
N TYR A 369 1.31 -19.44 16.09
CA TYR A 369 2.74 -19.13 16.18
C TYR A 369 2.96 -17.79 16.88
N ASP A 370 3.87 -17.76 17.85
CA ASP A 370 4.39 -16.50 18.40
C ASP A 370 5.45 -15.93 17.46
N ARG A 371 5.14 -14.76 16.90
CA ARG A 371 5.98 -14.08 15.92
C ARG A 371 7.41 -13.86 16.40
N SER A 372 7.60 -13.59 17.68
CA SER A 372 8.89 -13.27 18.29
C SER A 372 9.81 -14.48 18.45
N ARG A 373 9.25 -15.69 18.34
CA ARG A 373 9.97 -16.96 18.49
C ARG A 373 10.37 -17.58 17.16
N LEU A 374 9.86 -17.06 16.05
CA LEU A 374 10.26 -17.46 14.70
C LEU A 374 11.63 -16.87 14.36
N GLY A 375 12.55 -17.71 13.90
CA GLY A 375 13.88 -17.31 13.46
C GLY A 375 14.08 -17.47 11.96
N ALA A 376 15.17 -16.91 11.44
CA ALA A 376 15.51 -16.94 10.03
C ALA A 376 15.59 -18.39 9.51
N GLY A 377 14.94 -18.66 8.37
CA GLY A 377 14.90 -19.97 7.74
C GLY A 377 13.85 -20.93 8.29
N ASP A 378 13.10 -20.56 9.34
CA ASP A 378 11.93 -21.34 9.77
C ASP A 378 10.89 -21.38 8.63
N THR A 379 10.27 -22.55 8.45
CA THR A 379 9.24 -22.79 7.44
C THR A 379 8.05 -23.54 8.04
N PHE A 380 6.85 -23.24 7.55
CA PHE A 380 5.61 -23.91 7.91
C PHE A 380 4.52 -23.63 6.86
N ASP A 381 3.55 -24.52 6.77
CA ASP A 381 2.40 -24.38 5.86
C ASP A 381 1.15 -23.95 6.63
N GLY A 382 0.20 -23.33 5.91
CA GLY A 382 -1.12 -23.03 6.45
C GLY A 382 -2.04 -24.26 6.51
N PRO A 383 -3.23 -24.13 7.15
CA PRO A 383 -3.71 -22.93 7.83
C PRO A 383 -2.93 -22.68 9.12
N ALA A 384 -2.58 -21.42 9.36
CA ALA A 384 -1.86 -21.01 10.56
C ALA A 384 -2.16 -19.55 10.91
N ILE A 385 -1.96 -19.17 12.18
CA ILE A 385 -2.04 -17.78 12.62
C ILE A 385 -0.71 -17.41 13.26
N VAL A 386 -0.10 -16.32 12.79
CA VAL A 386 1.11 -15.77 13.39
C VAL A 386 0.73 -14.52 14.18
N VAL A 387 0.88 -14.61 15.50
CA VAL A 387 0.51 -13.56 16.45
C VAL A 387 1.74 -12.72 16.77
N GLY A 388 1.69 -11.45 16.37
CA GLY A 388 2.66 -10.42 16.75
C GLY A 388 2.08 -9.42 17.74
N LEU A 389 2.93 -8.54 18.26
CA LEU A 389 2.53 -7.48 19.18
C LEU A 389 1.66 -6.41 18.50
N ASP A 390 1.97 -6.09 17.25
CA ASP A 390 1.43 -4.97 16.47
C ASP A 390 0.52 -5.41 15.30
N ALA A 391 0.61 -6.66 14.87
CA ALA A 391 -0.24 -7.24 13.83
C ALA A 391 -0.43 -8.75 14.03
N THR A 392 -1.54 -9.27 13.52
CA THR A 392 -1.79 -10.72 13.38
C THR A 392 -1.81 -11.07 11.90
N CYS A 393 -1.11 -12.14 11.52
CA CYS A 393 -1.10 -12.65 10.16
C CYS A 393 -1.91 -13.93 10.06
N TRP A 394 -2.87 -13.95 9.15
CA TRP A 394 -3.57 -15.18 8.76
C TRP A 394 -2.83 -15.80 7.57
N VAL A 395 -2.51 -17.09 7.69
CA VAL A 395 -1.86 -17.89 6.65
C VAL A 395 -2.88 -18.88 6.12
N GLU A 396 -3.21 -18.73 4.85
CA GLU A 396 -4.24 -19.56 4.22
C GLU A 396 -3.79 -21.03 4.06
N PRO A 397 -4.73 -22.01 3.98
CA PRO A 397 -4.40 -23.43 3.84
C PRO A 397 -3.49 -23.83 2.67
N TRP A 398 -3.38 -22.95 1.68
CA TRP A 398 -2.63 -23.17 0.44
C TRP A 398 -1.33 -22.37 0.41
N GLN A 399 -1.01 -21.63 1.47
CA GLN A 399 0.21 -20.84 1.59
C GLN A 399 1.27 -21.57 2.40
N GLY A 400 2.50 -21.53 1.89
CA GLY A 400 3.71 -21.89 2.62
C GLY A 400 4.41 -20.61 3.06
N VAL A 401 5.03 -20.64 4.24
CA VAL A 401 5.75 -19.51 4.82
C VAL A 401 7.22 -19.86 4.98
N THR A 402 8.09 -18.90 4.64
CA THR A 402 9.51 -18.90 5.00
C THR A 402 9.85 -17.61 5.72
N VAL A 403 10.57 -17.71 6.83
CA VAL A 403 11.04 -16.55 7.59
C VAL A 403 12.37 -16.05 6.98
N ASP A 404 12.35 -14.84 6.46
CA ASP A 404 13.53 -14.15 5.90
C ASP A 404 14.59 -13.84 6.99
N PRO A 405 15.88 -13.68 6.66
CA PRO A 405 16.91 -13.25 7.61
C PRO A 405 16.60 -11.97 8.39
N LEU A 406 15.81 -11.04 7.85
CA LEU A 406 15.33 -9.83 8.52
C LEU A 406 14.05 -10.08 9.35
N GLY A 407 13.64 -11.33 9.43
CA GLY A 407 12.47 -11.79 10.13
C GLY A 407 11.21 -11.74 9.28
N ALA A 408 11.13 -11.04 8.15
CA ALA A 408 9.90 -10.91 7.36
C ALA A 408 9.29 -12.29 7.01
N LEU A 409 7.96 -12.39 6.99
CA LEU A 409 7.29 -13.61 6.55
C LEU A 409 7.11 -13.54 5.05
N VAL A 410 7.78 -14.43 4.33
CA VAL A 410 7.61 -14.61 2.89
C VAL A 410 6.60 -15.72 2.68
N MET A 411 5.54 -15.45 1.93
CA MET A 411 4.48 -16.42 1.65
C MET A 411 4.30 -16.62 0.16
N GLU A 412 4.16 -17.88 -0.23
CA GLU A 412 3.94 -18.32 -1.61
C GLU A 412 2.90 -19.45 -1.61
N GLU A 413 2.28 -19.70 -2.76
CA GLU A 413 1.37 -20.84 -2.91
C GLU A 413 2.17 -22.15 -2.92
N VAL A 414 1.76 -23.11 -2.08
CA VAL A 414 2.38 -24.44 -2.05
C VAL A 414 1.95 -25.20 -3.31
N SER A 415 2.92 -25.73 -4.04
CA SER A 415 2.63 -26.60 -5.18
C SER A 415 1.96 -27.89 -4.67
N SER A 416 0.78 -28.20 -5.19
CA SER A 416 0.04 -29.44 -4.84
C SER A 416 0.54 -30.67 -5.56
#